data_AF-A0A946LJE2-F1
#
_entry.id   AF-A0A946LJE2-F1
#
_cell.length_a   1.000
_cell.length_b   1.000
_cell.length_c   1.000
_cell.angle_alpha   90.00
_cell.angle_beta   90.00
_cell.angle_gamma   90.00
#
_symmetry.space_group_name_H-M   'P 1'
#
loop_
_entity.id
_entity.type
_entity.pdbx_description
1 polymer ?
#
loop_
_entity_poly.entity_id
_entity_poly.type
_entity_poly.pdbx_seq_one_letter_code
_entity_poly.pdbx_strand_id
1 'polypeptide(L)'
;MSAKKVKISSKSTSVVILSLLLIFFALPHTLEDFATGEPAKAGVPIFVLTYVIASIFALQGLGIFWLGRRLRRGYIVHIFLGLFWPIAAGATQLPAILSGSPYRSGFISVFFVGGMIVIGILLFLISVLTLRTERSK
;
A
#
# COMPACT_ATOMS: atom_id res chain seq x y z
N MET A 1 -20.63 -11.85 -31.99
CA MET A 1 -19.86 -12.60 -30.96
C MET A 1 -20.20 -12.03 -29.60
N SER A 2 -20.86 -12.80 -28.73
CA SER A 2 -21.13 -12.37 -27.35
C SER A 2 -19.81 -12.38 -26.57
N ALA A 3 -19.35 -11.21 -26.13
CA ALA A 3 -18.21 -11.13 -25.23
C ALA A 3 -18.56 -11.86 -23.93
N LYS A 4 -18.07 -13.09 -23.76
CA LYS A 4 -18.19 -13.84 -22.51
C LYS A 4 -17.72 -12.91 -21.39
N LYS A 5 -18.62 -12.54 -20.47
CA LYS A 5 -18.25 -11.76 -19.28
C LYS A 5 -17.23 -12.57 -18.49
N VAL A 6 -15.98 -12.17 -18.61
CA VAL A 6 -14.85 -12.81 -17.96
C VAL A 6 -14.91 -12.45 -16.47
N LYS A 7 -15.36 -13.40 -15.64
CA LYS A 7 -15.50 -13.18 -14.19
C LYS A 7 -14.11 -13.23 -13.53
N ILE A 8 -13.74 -12.17 -12.83
CA ILE A 8 -12.54 -12.12 -11.97
C ILE A 8 -12.84 -12.93 -10.71
N SER A 9 -11.86 -13.66 -10.17
CA SER A 9 -12.07 -14.46 -8.95
C SER A 9 -12.30 -13.53 -7.75
N SER A 10 -13.18 -13.94 -6.82
CA SER A 10 -13.49 -13.14 -5.61
C SER A 10 -12.23 -12.72 -4.85
N LYS A 11 -11.23 -13.61 -4.74
CA LYS A 11 -9.94 -13.31 -4.10
C LYS A 11 -9.13 -12.24 -4.84
N SER A 12 -9.11 -12.26 -6.17
CA SER A 12 -8.43 -11.22 -6.96
C SER A 12 -9.11 -9.87 -6.79
N THR A 13 -10.45 -9.86 -6.73
CA THR A 13 -11.23 -8.66 -6.41
C THR A 13 -10.86 -8.12 -5.02
N SER A 14 -10.69 -9.00 -4.01
CA SER A 14 -10.22 -8.58 -2.69
C SER A 14 -8.83 -7.94 -2.73
N VAL A 15 -7.88 -8.49 -3.50
CA VAL A 15 -6.54 -7.89 -3.68
C VAL A 15 -6.66 -6.48 -4.28
N VAL A 16 -7.50 -6.31 -5.30
CA VAL A 16 -7.72 -4.99 -5.93
C VAL A 16 -8.35 -4.01 -4.94
N ILE A 17 -9.40 -4.41 -4.22
CA ILE A 17 -10.07 -3.56 -3.22
C ILE A 17 -9.07 -3.13 -2.14
N LEU A 18 -8.30 -4.07 -1.59
CA LEU A 18 -7.30 -3.77 -0.56
C LEU A 18 -6.18 -2.87 -1.10
N SER A 19 -5.78 -3.04 -2.36
CA SER A 19 -4.83 -2.15 -3.03
C SER A 19 -5.37 -0.72 -3.13
N LEU A 20 -6.63 -0.54 -3.56
CA LEU A 20 -7.25 0.79 -3.64
C LEU A 20 -7.42 1.43 -2.26
N LEU A 21 -7.80 0.64 -1.24
CA LEU A 21 -7.84 1.11 0.15
C LEU A 21 -6.46 1.52 0.65
N LEU A 22 -5.40 0.80 0.28
CA LEU A 22 -4.05 1.17 0.67
C LEU A 22 -3.66 2.54 0.09
N ILE A 23 -4.05 2.85 -1.15
CA ILE A 23 -3.85 4.18 -1.74
C ILE A 23 -4.58 5.25 -0.94
N PHE A 24 -5.83 4.98 -0.54
CA PHE A 24 -6.63 5.91 0.27
C PHE A 24 -5.95 6.29 1.59
N PHE A 25 -5.23 5.36 2.23
CA PHE A 25 -4.49 5.65 3.47
C PHE A 25 -3.08 6.23 3.20
N ALA A 26 -2.34 5.67 2.25
CA ALA A 26 -0.96 6.06 1.98
C ALA A 26 -0.84 7.45 1.33
N LEU A 27 -1.76 7.82 0.44
CA LEU A 27 -1.66 9.09 -0.29
C LEU A 27 -1.84 10.31 0.63
N PRO A 28 -2.90 10.41 1.47
CA PRO A 28 -3.02 11.54 2.40
C PRO A 28 -1.88 11.59 3.41
N HIS A 29 -1.42 10.43 3.91
CA HIS A 29 -0.30 10.38 4.86
C HIS A 29 1.01 10.87 4.23
N THR A 30 1.32 10.44 3.01
CA THR A 30 2.53 10.90 2.32
C THR A 30 2.46 12.40 1.99
N LEU A 31 1.29 12.92 1.64
CA LEU A 31 1.10 14.37 1.48
C LEU A 31 1.31 15.13 2.80
N GLU A 32 0.86 14.59 3.93
CA GLU A 32 1.16 15.15 5.25
C GLU A 32 2.68 15.12 5.55
N ASP A 33 3.38 14.02 5.23
CA ASP A 33 4.84 13.92 5.37
C ASP A 33 5.57 15.00 4.55
N PHE A 34 5.12 15.24 3.31
CA PHE A 34 5.66 16.33 2.48
C PHE A 34 5.38 17.70 3.06
N ALA A 35 4.14 17.96 3.53
CA ALA A 35 3.74 19.25 4.08
C ALA A 35 4.47 19.60 5.39
N THR A 36 4.76 18.58 6.20
CA THR A 36 5.43 18.74 7.52
C THR A 36 6.96 18.66 7.43
N GLY A 37 7.50 18.27 6.28
CA GLY A 37 8.94 18.13 6.06
C GLY A 37 9.59 17.00 6.87
N GLU A 38 8.80 16.07 7.41
CA GLU A 38 9.25 15.00 8.30
C GLU A 38 10.40 14.16 7.71
N PRO A 39 10.38 13.78 6.43
CA PRO A 39 11.48 13.04 5.81
C PRO A 39 12.79 13.84 5.75
N ALA A 40 12.72 15.16 5.59
CA ALA A 40 13.89 16.02 5.61
C ALA A 40 14.51 16.10 7.02
N LYS A 41 13.68 16.03 8.07
CA LYS A 41 14.16 15.94 9.48
C LYS A 41 14.93 14.65 9.74
N ALA A 42 14.61 13.58 9.01
CA ALA A 42 15.34 12.31 9.03
C ALA A 42 16.56 12.29 8.09
N GLY A 43 16.94 13.43 7.49
CA GLY A 43 18.09 13.53 6.58
C GLY A 43 17.83 13.00 5.17
N VAL A 44 16.58 12.69 4.80
CA VAL A 44 16.22 12.22 3.46
C VAL A 44 15.93 13.41 2.55
N PRO A 45 16.67 13.58 1.43
CA PRO A 45 16.39 14.66 0.50
C PRO A 45 15.00 14.51 -0.13
N ILE A 46 14.26 15.61 -0.27
CA ILE A 46 12.88 15.59 -0.75
C ILE A 46 12.72 14.94 -2.14
N PHE A 47 13.68 15.16 -3.05
CA PHE A 47 13.66 14.58 -4.38
C PHE A 47 13.77 13.05 -4.36
N VAL A 48 14.55 12.49 -3.43
CA VAL A 48 14.67 11.03 -3.24
C VAL A 48 13.33 10.47 -2.82
N LEU A 49 12.68 11.11 -1.84
CA LEU A 49 11.39 10.68 -1.37
C LEU A 49 10.33 10.76 -2.48
N THR A 50 10.25 11.89 -3.19
CA THR A 50 9.30 12.06 -4.30
C THR A 50 9.47 10.96 -5.34
N TYR A 51 10.70 10.64 -5.71
CA TYR A 51 10.98 9.57 -6.68
C TYR A 51 10.56 8.19 -6.16
N VAL A 52 10.87 7.88 -4.91
CA VAL A 52 10.47 6.60 -4.27
C VAL A 52 8.95 6.49 -4.20
N ILE A 53 8.25 7.49 -3.66
CA ILE A 53 6.80 7.46 -3.49
C ILE A 53 6.09 7.38 -4.85
N ALA A 54 6.52 8.16 -5.85
CA ALA A 54 5.97 8.08 -7.20
C ALA A 54 6.18 6.69 -7.82
N SER A 55 7.37 6.10 -7.64
CA SER A 55 7.69 4.76 -8.13
C SER A 55 6.82 3.68 -7.46
N ILE A 56 6.57 3.79 -6.15
CA ILE A 56 5.72 2.87 -5.40
C ILE A 56 4.27 2.94 -5.88
N PHE A 57 3.71 4.14 -6.08
CA PHE A 57 2.36 4.29 -6.63
C PHE A 57 2.25 3.82 -8.09
N ALA A 58 3.26 4.09 -8.93
CA ALA A 58 3.31 3.57 -10.29
C ALA A 58 3.36 2.05 -10.31
N LEU A 59 4.18 1.44 -9.44
CA LEU A 59 4.27 0.00 -9.27
C LEU A 59 2.93 -0.59 -8.82
N GLN A 60 2.21 0.08 -7.93
CA GLN A 60 0.87 -0.33 -7.49
C GLN A 60 -0.15 -0.32 -8.64
N GLY A 61 -0.16 0.74 -9.44
CA GLY A 61 -0.99 0.79 -10.66
C GLY A 61 -0.64 -0.33 -11.65
N LEU A 62 0.64 -0.60 -11.85
CA LEU A 62 1.12 -1.69 -12.70
C LEU A 62 0.72 -3.07 -12.17
N GLY A 63 0.76 -3.25 -10.84
CA GLY A 63 0.26 -4.44 -10.17
C GLY A 63 -1.22 -4.67 -10.45
N ILE A 64 -2.06 -3.64 -10.29
CA ILE A 64 -3.51 -3.71 -10.57
C ILE A 64 -3.75 -4.05 -12.04
N PHE A 65 -3.04 -3.38 -12.96
CA PHE A 65 -3.11 -3.67 -14.39
C PHE A 65 -2.79 -5.15 -14.69
N TRP A 66 -1.73 -5.69 -14.10
CA TRP A 66 -1.37 -7.09 -14.27
C TRP A 66 -2.39 -8.06 -13.69
N LEU A 67 -3.04 -7.73 -12.57
CA LEU A 67 -4.18 -8.52 -12.07
C LEU A 67 -5.36 -8.51 -13.04
N GLY A 68 -5.68 -7.36 -13.64
CA GLY A 68 -6.71 -7.25 -14.70
C GLY A 68 -6.38 -8.10 -15.93
N ARG A 69 -5.08 -8.25 -16.24
CA ARG A 69 -4.56 -9.13 -17.29
C ARG A 69 -4.39 -10.60 -16.85
N ARG A 70 -4.78 -10.95 -15.62
CA ARG A 70 -4.64 -12.30 -15.01
C ARG A 70 -3.19 -12.79 -14.93
N LEU A 71 -2.24 -11.87 -14.82
CA LEU A 71 -0.83 -12.19 -14.72
C LEU A 71 -0.41 -12.34 -13.25
N ARG A 72 0.29 -13.42 -12.95
CA ARG A 72 0.73 -13.77 -11.59
C ARG A 72 1.63 -12.73 -10.95
N ARG A 73 2.41 -12.00 -11.76
CA ARG A 73 3.27 -10.90 -11.32
C ARG A 73 2.49 -9.78 -10.62
N GLY A 74 1.19 -9.62 -10.91
CA GLY A 74 0.33 -8.70 -10.17
C GLY A 74 0.26 -9.01 -8.69
N TYR A 75 0.19 -10.29 -8.29
CA TYR A 75 0.20 -10.66 -6.87
C TYR A 75 1.57 -10.42 -6.22
N ILE A 76 2.66 -10.68 -6.93
CA ILE A 76 4.03 -10.46 -6.42
C ILE A 76 4.22 -8.98 -6.06
N VAL A 77 3.75 -8.09 -6.93
CA VAL A 77 3.76 -6.65 -6.66
C VAL A 77 2.98 -6.32 -5.39
N HIS A 78 1.76 -6.83 -5.23
CA HIS A 78 0.95 -6.52 -4.05
C HIS A 78 1.45 -7.18 -2.76
N ILE A 79 2.18 -8.29 -2.85
CA ILE A 79 2.94 -8.87 -1.71
C ILE A 79 3.99 -7.86 -1.26
N PHE A 80 4.79 -7.33 -2.19
CA PHE A 80 5.81 -6.33 -1.88
C PHE A 80 5.19 -5.07 -1.27
N LEU A 81 4.14 -4.52 -1.89
CA LEU A 81 3.48 -3.30 -1.41
C LEU A 81 2.82 -3.49 -0.04
N GLY A 82 2.20 -4.66 0.18
CA GLY A 82 1.62 -5.03 1.46
C GLY A 82 2.63 -5.20 2.59
N LEU A 83 3.93 -5.36 2.28
CA LEU A 83 5.01 -5.31 3.27
C LEU A 83 5.63 -3.92 3.39
N PHE A 84 5.89 -3.28 2.26
CA PHE A 84 6.58 -1.99 2.19
C PHE A 84 5.89 -0.94 3.05
N TRP A 85 4.59 -0.74 2.87
CA TRP A 85 3.86 0.33 3.56
C TRP A 85 3.77 0.10 5.08
N PRO A 86 3.36 -1.09 5.59
CA PRO A 86 3.36 -1.34 7.03
C PRO A 86 4.73 -1.25 7.68
N ILE A 87 5.79 -1.73 7.00
CA ILE A 87 7.15 -1.66 7.55
C ILE A 87 7.63 -0.21 7.60
N ALA A 88 7.47 0.55 6.51
CA ALA A 88 7.87 1.96 6.47
C ALA A 88 7.13 2.77 7.54
N ALA A 89 5.79 2.69 7.55
CA ALA A 89 4.96 3.39 8.52
C ALA A 89 5.23 2.95 9.96
N GLY A 90 5.41 1.64 10.17
CA GLY A 90 5.72 1.05 11.46
C GLY A 90 7.04 1.56 12.02
N ALA A 91 8.09 1.55 11.20
CA ALA A 91 9.43 1.94 11.61
C ALA A 91 9.56 3.45 11.87
N THR A 92 8.92 4.28 11.05
CA THR A 92 9.12 5.74 11.12
C THR A 92 8.08 6.47 11.97
N GLN A 93 6.84 5.99 12.01
CA GLN A 93 5.74 6.74 12.64
C GLN A 93 5.35 6.20 14.01
N LEU A 94 5.38 4.88 14.23
CA LEU A 94 4.95 4.31 15.51
C LEU A 94 5.74 4.82 16.73
N PRO A 95 7.06 5.04 16.68
CA PRO A 95 7.78 5.60 17.84
C PRO A 95 7.22 6.95 18.29
N ALA A 96 6.89 7.83 17.34
CA ALA A 96 6.30 9.13 17.62
C ALA A 96 4.87 8.99 18.15
N ILE A 97 4.05 8.14 17.52
CA ILE A 97 2.66 7.88 17.95
C ILE A 97 2.60 7.30 19.36
N LEU A 98 3.51 6.38 19.69
CA LEU A 98 3.54 5.68 20.98
C LEU A 98 4.25 6.49 22.08
N SER A 99 4.90 7.60 21.74
CA SER A 99 5.58 8.47 22.72
C SER A 99 4.63 9.17 23.70
N GLY A 100 3.33 9.22 23.39
CA GLY A 100 2.32 9.96 24.17
C GLY A 100 2.31 11.47 23.90
N SER A 101 3.22 11.99 23.09
CA SER A 101 3.20 13.39 22.63
C SER A 101 2.15 13.62 21.53
N PRO A 102 1.66 14.86 21.33
CA PRO A 102 0.76 15.16 20.24
C PRO A 102 1.37 14.81 18.87
N TYR A 103 0.74 13.87 18.16
CA TYR A 103 1.20 13.45 16.84
C TYR A 103 0.52 14.27 15.74
N ARG A 104 1.23 15.25 15.19
CA ARG A 104 0.84 16.04 14.00
C ARG A 104 -0.60 16.57 14.07
N SER A 105 -1.42 16.27 13.05
CA SER A 105 -2.85 16.63 12.96
C SER A 105 -3.74 15.81 13.90
N GLY A 106 -3.15 15.07 14.83
CA GLY A 106 -3.82 14.29 15.85
C GLY A 106 -4.39 12.99 15.31
N PHE A 107 -5.66 12.72 15.63
CA PHE A 107 -6.32 11.45 15.34
C PHE A 107 -6.31 11.11 13.85
N ILE A 108 -6.44 12.08 12.95
CA ILE A 108 -6.52 11.81 11.51
C ILE A 108 -5.19 11.25 10.95
N SER A 109 -4.06 11.75 11.45
CA SER A 109 -2.73 11.25 11.08
C SER A 109 -2.53 9.83 11.60
N VAL A 110 -2.96 9.56 12.84
CA VAL A 110 -2.94 8.21 13.42
C VAL A 110 -3.84 7.26 12.64
N PHE A 111 -5.03 7.71 12.23
CA PHE A 111 -5.95 6.94 11.40
C PHE A 111 -5.33 6.55 10.06
N PHE A 112 -4.64 7.48 9.39
CA PHE A 112 -3.97 7.16 8.13
C PHE A 112 -2.82 6.17 8.30
N VAL A 113 -1.97 6.35 9.31
CA VAL A 113 -0.88 5.41 9.61
C VAL A 113 -1.42 4.03 9.98
N GLY A 114 -2.38 3.97 10.91
CA GLY A 114 -2.99 2.72 11.36
C GLY A 114 -3.72 1.98 10.25
N GLY A 115 -4.51 2.70 9.44
CA GLY A 115 -5.18 2.13 8.28
C GLY A 115 -4.21 1.59 7.24
N MET A 116 -3.13 2.31 6.94
CA MET A 116 -2.08 1.85 6.04
C MET A 116 -1.39 0.56 6.54
N ILE A 117 -1.09 0.47 7.83
CA ILE A 117 -0.51 -0.73 8.44
C ILE A 117 -1.48 -1.92 8.32
N VAL A 118 -2.73 -1.76 8.77
CA VAL A 118 -3.72 -2.83 8.78
C VAL A 118 -4.04 -3.30 7.36
N ILE A 119 -4.35 -2.38 6.45
CA ILE A 119 -4.69 -2.71 5.07
C ILE A 119 -3.49 -3.29 4.32
N GLY A 120 -2.27 -2.80 4.57
CA GLY A 120 -1.05 -3.37 3.99
C GLY A 120 -0.84 -4.82 4.41
N ILE A 121 -0.99 -5.14 5.71
CA ILE A 121 -0.88 -6.52 6.21
C ILE A 121 -1.94 -7.42 5.56
N LEU A 122 -3.20 -6.97 5.49
CA LEU A 122 -4.27 -7.73 4.84
C LEU A 122 -3.99 -7.94 3.35
N LEU A 123 -3.48 -6.91 2.65
CA LEU A 123 -3.08 -6.99 1.25
C LEU A 123 -1.97 -8.02 1.04
N PHE A 124 -0.96 -8.03 1.89
CA PHE A 124 0.12 -9.01 1.87
C PHE A 124 -0.45 -10.44 2.02
N LEU A 125 -1.22 -10.68 3.08
CA LEU A 125 -1.78 -12.00 3.38
C LEU A 125 -2.65 -12.52 2.23
N ILE A 126 -3.60 -11.71 1.73
CA ILE A 126 -4.49 -12.15 0.66
C ILE A 126 -3.72 -12.38 -0.65
N SER A 127 -2.69 -11.58 -0.94
CA SER A 127 -1.89 -11.73 -2.15
C SER A 127 -1.06 -13.00 -2.13
N VAL A 128 -0.45 -13.34 -0.98
CA VAL A 128 0.25 -14.62 -0.79
C VAL A 128 -0.71 -15.80 -0.95
N LEU A 129 -1.86 -15.77 -0.26
CA LEU A 129 -2.85 -16.86 -0.31
C LEU A 129 -3.40 -17.07 -1.73
N THR A 130 -3.66 -15.98 -2.45
CA THR A 130 -4.18 -16.04 -3.82
C THR A 130 -3.12 -16.56 -4.79
N LEU A 131 -1.87 -16.08 -4.69
CA LEU A 131 -0.77 -16.53 -5.54
C LEU A 131 -0.47 -18.03 -5.39
N ARG A 132 -0.57 -18.56 -4.15
CA ARG A 132 -0.45 -19.99 -3.84
C ARG A 132 -1.58 -20.81 -4.44
N THR A 133 -2.83 -20.34 -4.31
CA THR A 133 -4.01 -21.05 -4.86
C THR A 133 -3.94 -21.15 -6.39
N GLU A 134 -3.45 -20.11 -7.07
CA GLU A 134 -3.23 -20.12 -8.54
C GLU A 134 -2.03 -20.98 -8.98
N ARG A 135 -1.24 -21.53 -8.04
CA ARG A 135 -0.12 -22.45 -8.35
C ARG A 135 -0.55 -23.92 -8.32
N SER A 136 -1.66 -24.20 -7.65
CA SER A 136 -2.22 -25.54 -7.47
C SER A 136 -3.35 -25.87 -8.45
N LYS A 137 -3.66 -24.94 -9.37
CA LYS A 137 -4.57 -25.15 -10.50
C LYS A 137 -3.76 -25.19 -11.79
#